data_AF-A0A949GNP8-F1
#
_entry.id   AF-A0A949GNP8-F1
#
_cell.length_a   1.000
_cell.length_b   1.000
_cell.length_c   1.000
_cell.angle_alpha   90.00
_cell.angle_beta   90.00
_cell.angle_gamma   90.00
#
_symmetry.space_group_name_H-M   'P 1'
#
loop_
_entity.id
_entity.type
_entity.pdbx_description
1 polymer ?
#
loop_
_entity_poly.entity_id
_entity_poly.type
_entity_poly.pdbx_seq_one_letter_code
_entity_poly.pdbx_strand_id
1 'polypeptide(L)' 'MPACGTERAIAIYRLEDGKIAEVWAQIDTLGLLRQLGAAPA' A
#
# COMPACT_ATOMS: atom_id res chain seq x y z
N MET A 1 -16.38 -12.30 12.20
CA MET A 1 -16.40 -11.39 11.05
C MET A 1 -15.05 -11.50 10.37
N PRO A 2 -14.89 -12.09 9.16
CA PRO A 2 -13.57 -12.25 8.58
C PRO A 2 -13.13 -10.99 7.82
N ALA A 3 -11.92 -10.56 8.19
CA ALA A 3 -10.97 -9.66 7.54
C ALA A 3 -11.46 -8.29 7.03
N CYS A 4 -11.27 -7.27 7.87
CA CYS A 4 -10.94 -5.93 7.38
C CYS A 4 -9.69 -6.08 6.49
N GLY A 5 -9.84 -5.86 5.18
CA GLY A 5 -8.79 -6.10 4.19
C GLY A 5 -7.51 -5.35 4.57
N THR A 6 -6.47 -6.10 4.90
CA THR A 6 -5.19 -5.52 5.30
C THR A 6 -4.36 -5.35 4.04
N GLU A 7 -4.34 -4.14 3.48
CA GLU A 7 -3.33 -3.75 2.51
C GLU A 7 -2.07 -3.35 3.29
N ARG A 8 -0.94 -3.96 2.95
CA ARG A 8 0.35 -3.63 3.55
C ARG A 8 1.11 -2.73 2.59
N ALA A 9 1.65 -1.64 3.11
CA ALA A 9 2.48 -0.74 2.33
C ALA A 9 3.65 -0.24 3.17
N ILE A 10 4.75 0.10 2.49
CA ILE A 10 5.86 0.86 3.05
C ILE A 10 5.94 2.15 2.24
N ALA A 11 5.93 3.29 2.92
CA ALA A 11 6.05 4.60 2.31
C ALA A 11 7.25 5.36 2.89
N ILE A 12 8.03 5.95 2.01
CA ILE A 12 9.14 6.85 2.32
C ILE A 12 8.71 8.24 1.87
N TYR A 13 8.73 9.19 2.81
CA TYR A 13 8.38 10.59 2.56
C TYR A 13 9.65 11.43 2.54
N ARG A 14 9.91 12.12 1.43
CA ARG A 14 10.93 13.18 1.38
C ARG A 14 10.26 14.50 1.74
N LEU A 15 10.79 15.17 2.75
CA LEU A 15 10.34 16.49 3.17
C LEU A 15 11.36 17.54 2.71
N GLU A 16 10.88 18.58 2.01
CA GLU A 16 11.65 19.79 1.69
C GLU A 16 10.77 21.01 2.02
N ASP A 17 11.36 22.05 2.60
CA ASP A 17 10.65 23.28 3.02
C ASP A 17 9.41 23.04 3.89
N GLY A 18 9.45 22.01 4.75
CA GLY A 18 8.34 21.63 5.62
C GLY A 18 7.14 21.02 4.88
N LYS A 19 7.29 20.68 3.60
CA LYS A 19 6.27 20.02 2.76
C LYS A 19 6.77 18.67 2.27
N ILE A 20 5.84 17.79 1.92
CA ILE A 20 6.19 16.53 1.26
C ILE A 20 6.56 16.86 -0.18
N ALA A 21 7.84 16.75 -0.50
CA ALA A 21 8.36 16.98 -1.84
C ALA A 21 8.20 15.73 -2.72
N GLU A 22 8.32 14.54 -2.11
CA GLU A 22 8.22 13.28 -2.84
C GLU A 22 7.77 12.14 -1.93
N VAL A 23 7.04 11.18 -2.49
CA VAL A 23 6.63 9.95 -1.82
C VAL A 23 7.01 8.76 -2.67
N TRP A 24 7.75 7.84 -2.09
CA TRP A 24 7.96 6.52 -2.67
C TRP A 24 7.20 5.50 -1.83
N ALA A 25 6.12 4.97 -2.39
CA ALA A 25 5.31 3.94 -1.76
C ALA A 25 5.46 2.63 -2.51
N GLN A 26 5.68 1.55 -1.77
CA GLN A 26 5.54 0.19 -2.26
C GLN A 26 4.32 -0.41 -1.58
N ILE A 27 3.35 -0.78 -2.39
CA ILE A 27 2.06 -1.29 -1.96
C ILE A 27 1.99 -2.77 -2.37
N ASP A 28 1.52 -3.62 -1.45
CA ASP A 28 1.25 -5.04 -1.72
C ASP A 28 -0.04 -5.22 -2.55
N THR A 29 -0.04 -4.66 -3.76
CA THR A 29 -1.19 -4.72 -4.68
C THR A 29 -1.55 -6.15 -5.03
N LEU A 30 -0.60 -7.07 -5.07
CA LEU A 30 -0.88 -8.49 -5.29
C LEU A 30 -1.67 -9.10 -4.12
N GLY A 31 -1.28 -8.79 -2.88
CA GLY A 31 -2.05 -9.16 -1.69
C GLY A 31 -3.48 -8.62 -1.74
N LEU A 32 -3.65 -7.37 -2.18
CA LEU A 32 -4.98 -6.78 -2.39
C LEU A 32 -5.78 -7.51 -3.48
N LEU A 33 -5.19 -7.74 -4.65
CA LEU A 33 -5.86 -8.42 -5.77
C LEU A 33 -6.27 -9.86 -5.42
N ARG A 34 -5.46 -10.55 -4.61
CA ARG A 34 -5.80 -11.86 -4.05
C ARG A 34 -6.99 -11.80 -3.10
N GLN A 35 -7.05 -10.81 -2.21
CA GLN A 35 -8.21 -10.62 -1.31
C GLN A 35 -9.50 -10.31 -2.08
N LEU A 36 -9.38 -9.57 -3.19
CA LEU A 36 -10.49 -9.26 -4.09
C LEU A 36 -10.87 -10.42 -5.03
N GLY A 37 -10.12 -11.52 -5.04
CA GLY A 37 -10.33 -12.65 -5.95
C GLY A 37 -9.97 -12.38 -7.42
N ALA A 38 -9.30 -11.26 -7.70
CA ALA A 38 -8.85 -10.85 -9.04
C ALA A 38 -7.50 -11.47 -9.43
N ALA A 39 -6.79 -12.08 -8.48
CA ALA A 39 -5.55 -12.83 -8.71
C ALA A 39 -5.54 -14.13 -7.88
N PRO A 40 -4.92 -15.22 -8.39
CA PRO A 40 -4.84 -16.49 -7.68
C PRO A 40 -3.99 -16.40 -6.40
N ALA A 41 -4.40 -17.15 -5.37
CA ALA A 41 -3.76 -17.25 -4.05
C ALA A 41 -2.42 -18.02 -4.06
#